data_AF-A0A0D8Y863-F1
#
_entry.id   AF-A0A0D8Y863-F1
#
_cell.length_a   1.000
_cell.length_b   1.000
_cell.length_c   1.000
_cell.angle_alpha   90.00
_cell.angle_beta   90.00
_cell.angle_gamma   90.00
#
_symmetry.space_group_name_H-M   'P 1'
#
loop_
_entity.id
_entity.type
_entity.pdbx_description
1 polymer ?
#
loop_
_entity_poly.entity_id
_entity_poly.type
_entity_poly.pdbx_seq_one_letter_code
_entity_poly.pdbx_strand_id
1 'polypeptide(L)'
;MFTFRVNAVVFTYYTSIIVNVLQMLRYIMMLMVFKIAETVLKRNKPCLNGELDGNLCYCRDGWTGASCHRRMNCDGFERKPNGSCVMCSDGWTGPDCDAIHCNDRGSPNYDLTSCTCEKPYSGQFCETFITKDIYSYYNRIVSNFGAIGVLSCIPLIIIYVTCDRHAKRRHRERVERHLTGTMITHPEMVVNRQAIAHLLYDDKY
;
A
#
# COMPACT_ATOMS: atom_id res chain seq x y z
N MET A 1 -22.98 -45.09 63.12
CA MET A 1 -22.38 -45.13 61.76
C MET A 1 -22.61 -43.84 60.94
N PHE A 2 -23.11 -42.74 61.52
CA PHE A 2 -23.36 -41.47 60.80
C PHE A 2 -22.28 -40.40 61.00
N THR A 3 -21.59 -40.39 62.14
CA THR A 3 -20.53 -39.42 62.47
C THR A 3 -19.24 -39.59 61.65
N PHE A 4 -18.91 -40.80 61.23
CA PHE A 4 -17.71 -41.07 60.41
C PHE A 4 -17.83 -40.56 58.96
N ARG A 5 -19.04 -40.54 58.38
CA ARG A 5 -19.24 -40.06 57.00
C ARG A 5 -19.14 -38.53 56.87
N VAL A 6 -19.59 -37.78 57.89
CA VAL A 6 -19.52 -36.31 57.87
C VAL A 6 -18.07 -35.82 57.95
N ASN A 7 -17.25 -36.45 58.79
CA ASN A 7 -15.83 -36.09 58.92
C ASN A 7 -15.02 -36.36 57.65
N ALA A 8 -15.33 -37.42 56.90
CA ALA A 8 -14.65 -37.73 55.65
C ALA A 8 -14.95 -36.70 54.54
N VAL A 9 -16.20 -36.21 54.45
CA VAL A 9 -16.60 -35.21 53.44
C VAL A 9 -16.01 -33.83 53.75
N VAL A 10 -15.95 -33.44 55.02
CA VAL A 10 -15.29 -32.17 55.42
C VAL A 10 -13.78 -32.23 55.15
N PHE A 11 -13.15 -33.38 55.38
CA PHE A 11 -11.71 -33.58 55.12
C PHE A 11 -11.38 -33.53 53.63
N THR A 12 -12.18 -34.17 52.76
CA THR A 12 -11.96 -34.12 51.31
C THR A 12 -12.23 -32.73 50.71
N TYR A 13 -13.16 -31.97 51.28
CA TYR A 13 -13.41 -30.60 50.89
C TYR A 13 -12.25 -29.68 51.29
N TYR A 14 -11.71 -29.85 52.51
CA TYR A 14 -10.55 -29.10 52.99
C TYR A 14 -9.29 -29.40 52.18
N THR A 15 -9.00 -30.67 51.86
CA THR A 15 -7.85 -31.03 51.03
C THR A 15 -7.99 -30.49 49.60
N SER A 16 -9.20 -30.49 49.04
CA SER A 16 -9.46 -29.91 47.71
C SER A 16 -9.27 -28.39 47.68
N ILE A 17 -9.71 -27.67 48.72
CA ILE A 17 -9.46 -26.23 48.86
C ILE A 17 -7.97 -25.95 48.99
N ILE A 18 -7.27 -26.71 49.84
CA ILE A 18 -5.82 -26.56 50.06
C ILE A 18 -5.04 -26.80 48.76
N VAL A 19 -5.38 -27.84 47.99
CA VAL A 19 -4.73 -28.14 46.69
C VAL A 19 -4.97 -27.01 45.68
N ASN A 20 -6.19 -26.47 45.61
CA ASN A 20 -6.50 -25.36 44.72
C ASN A 20 -5.75 -24.07 45.12
N VAL A 21 -5.67 -23.77 46.42
CA VAL A 21 -4.91 -22.61 46.93
C VAL A 21 -3.41 -22.75 46.65
N LEU A 22 -2.83 -23.95 46.85
CA LEU A 22 -1.44 -24.25 46.51
C LEU A 22 -1.17 -24.10 45.01
N GLN A 23 -2.10 -24.51 44.15
CA GLN A 23 -1.99 -24.36 42.71
C GLN A 23 -2.07 -22.89 42.27
N MET A 24 -2.97 -22.10 42.87
CA MET A 24 -3.07 -20.66 42.63
C MET A 24 -1.80 -19.91 43.09
N LEU A 25 -1.24 -20.28 44.26
CA LEU A 25 0.03 -19.72 44.73
C LEU A 25 1.19 -20.04 43.79
N ARG A 26 1.26 -21.26 43.25
CA ARG A 26 2.26 -21.63 42.23
C ARG A 26 2.15 -20.76 40.97
N TYR A 27 0.92 -20.49 40.51
CA TYR A 27 0.70 -19.66 39.33
C TYR A 27 1.13 -18.19 39.57
N ILE A 28 0.79 -17.64 40.74
CA ILE A 28 1.22 -16.28 41.13
C ILE A 28 2.74 -16.19 41.22
N MET A 29 3.41 -17.19 41.81
CA MET A 29 4.87 -17.24 41.87
C MET A 29 5.51 -17.29 40.47
N MET A 30 4.96 -18.07 39.55
CA MET A 30 5.44 -18.12 38.16
C MET A 30 5.28 -16.77 37.45
N LEU A 31 4.15 -16.08 37.63
CA LEU A 31 3.94 -14.74 37.07
C LEU A 31 4.91 -13.70 37.65
N MET A 32 5.19 -13.77 38.95
CA MET A 32 6.17 -12.91 39.61
C MET A 32 7.59 -13.14 39.06
N VAL A 33 8.00 -14.41 38.90
CA VAL A 33 9.29 -14.77 38.29
C VAL A 33 9.37 -14.26 36.85
N PHE A 34 8.30 -14.37 36.06
CA PHE A 34 8.25 -13.87 34.69
C PHE A 34 8.42 -12.34 34.63
N LYS A 35 7.76 -11.60 35.54
CA LYS A 35 7.91 -10.13 35.64
C LYS A 35 9.31 -9.71 36.10
N ILE A 36 9.93 -10.46 37.01
CA ILE A 36 11.33 -10.24 37.42
C ILE A 36 12.28 -10.54 36.24
N ALA A 37 12.05 -11.62 35.49
CA ALA A 37 12.85 -11.92 34.31
C ALA A 37 12.74 -10.84 33.23
N GLU A 38 11.53 -10.34 32.93
CA GLU A 38 11.33 -9.22 31.99
C GLU A 38 12.08 -7.94 32.42
N THR A 39 12.09 -7.65 33.72
CA THR A 39 12.78 -6.45 34.26
C THR A 39 14.29 -6.62 34.26
N VAL A 40 14.81 -7.81 34.54
CA VAL A 40 16.25 -8.13 34.44
C VAL A 40 16.71 -8.09 32.97
N LEU A 41 15.93 -8.65 32.04
CA LEU A 41 16.25 -8.64 30.61
C LEU A 41 16.25 -7.22 30.04
N LYS A 42 15.34 -6.35 30.50
CA LYS A 42 15.31 -4.93 30.12
C LYS A 42 16.48 -4.11 30.67
N ARG A 43 17.15 -4.57 31.73
CA ARG A 43 18.18 -3.78 32.42
C ARG A 43 19.53 -3.79 31.69
N ASN A 44 19.84 -4.85 30.95
CA ASN A 44 21.00 -4.85 30.06
C ASN A 44 20.60 -4.29 28.70
N LYS A 45 20.75 -2.97 28.51
CA LYS A 45 20.91 -2.44 27.15
C LYS A 45 22.33 -2.79 26.71
N PRO A 46 22.54 -3.76 25.80
CA PRO A 46 23.88 -4.06 25.35
C PRO A 46 24.41 -2.86 24.57
N CYS A 47 25.56 -2.33 24.97
CA CYS A 47 26.33 -1.42 24.13
C CYS A 47 26.96 -2.28 23.02
N LEU A 48 26.54 -2.08 21.77
CA LEU A 48 27.01 -2.92 20.65
C LEU A 48 28.44 -2.55 20.25
N ASN A 49 28.66 -1.25 19.98
CA ASN A 49 29.94 -0.69 19.52
C ASN A 49 30.46 0.37 20.49
N GLY A 50 30.52 0.02 21.78
CA GLY A 50 30.90 0.95 22.82
C GLY A 50 31.25 0.25 24.12
N GLU A 51 31.68 1.04 25.08
CA GLU A 51 31.96 0.59 26.44
C GLU A 51 30.87 1.10 27.37
N LEU A 52 30.45 0.22 28.29
CA LEU A 52 29.48 0.58 29.31
C LEU A 52 30.23 1.23 30.47
N ASP A 53 29.90 2.47 30.77
CA ASP A 53 30.35 3.15 31.98
C ASP A 53 29.12 3.63 32.77
N GLY A 54 28.89 2.95 33.89
CA GLY A 54 27.66 3.04 34.67
C GLY A 54 26.42 2.58 33.88
N ASN A 55 25.53 3.53 33.57
CA ASN A 55 24.27 3.29 32.84
C ASN A 55 24.28 3.91 31.43
N LEU A 56 25.40 4.47 30.99
CA LEU A 56 25.53 5.11 29.68
C LEU A 56 26.51 4.31 28.81
N CYS A 57 26.19 4.18 27.53
CA CYS A 57 27.11 3.62 26.54
C CYS A 57 27.98 4.75 25.97
N TYR A 58 29.29 4.61 26.10
CA TYR A 58 30.27 5.45 25.41
C TYR A 58 30.64 4.76 24.09
N CYS A 59 30.25 5.38 22.98
CA CYS A 59 30.45 4.80 21.66
C CYS A 59 31.89 4.96 21.19
N ARG A 60 32.38 3.92 20.49
CA ARG A 60 33.65 4.02 19.77
C ARG A 60 33.52 4.98 18.59
N ASP A 61 34.66 5.50 18.14
CA ASP A 61 34.71 6.42 17.00
C ASP A 61 33.96 5.86 15.79
N GLY A 62 33.07 6.68 15.22
CA GLY A 62 32.23 6.31 14.08
C GLY A 62 30.89 5.65 14.43
N TRP A 63 30.53 5.56 15.72
CA TRP A 63 29.24 5.03 16.18
C TRP A 63 28.51 6.02 17.09
N THR A 64 27.17 6.02 17.03
CA THR A 64 26.30 6.90 17.82
C THR A 64 25.01 6.19 18.26
N GLY A 65 24.20 6.88 19.05
CA GLY A 65 22.94 6.42 19.63
C GLY A 65 23.10 5.82 21.03
N ALA A 66 21.98 5.70 21.75
CA ALA A 66 21.98 5.28 23.17
C ALA A 66 22.60 3.91 23.46
N SER A 67 22.69 3.05 22.44
CA SER A 67 23.33 1.71 22.52
C SER A 67 24.46 1.53 21.50
N CYS A 68 24.94 2.62 20.89
CA CYS A 68 25.99 2.59 19.85
C CYS A 68 25.65 1.67 18.67
N HIS A 69 24.38 1.64 18.28
CA HIS A 69 23.86 0.77 17.22
C HIS A 69 23.86 1.46 15.85
N ARG A 70 23.96 2.81 15.80
CA ARG A 70 23.93 3.58 14.56
C ARG A 70 25.33 3.96 14.15
N ARG A 71 25.65 3.78 12.87
CA ARG A 71 26.95 4.16 12.31
C ARG A 71 26.89 5.62 11.86
N MET A 72 27.96 6.37 12.14
CA MET A 72 28.15 7.72 11.64
C MET A 72 28.70 7.67 10.22
N ASN A 73 28.07 8.38 9.28
CA ASN A 73 28.49 8.47 7.88
C ASN A 73 29.03 9.88 7.60
N CYS A 74 30.12 10.24 8.28
CA CYS A 74 30.78 11.52 8.06
C CYS A 74 31.58 11.50 6.75
N ASP A 75 31.66 12.64 6.08
CA ASP A 75 32.58 12.83 4.97
C ASP A 75 34.00 13.05 5.49
N GLY A 76 34.81 12.00 5.44
CA GLY A 76 36.17 11.97 5.97
C GLY A 76 36.30 11.68 7.48
N PHE A 77 37.51 11.92 8.01
CA PHE A 77 37.89 11.60 9.39
C PHE A 77 37.81 12.79 10.35
N GLU A 78 37.59 14.00 9.86
CA GLU A 78 37.52 15.21 10.68
C GLU A 78 36.25 15.24 11.54
N ARG A 79 36.41 15.63 12.81
CA ARG A 79 35.31 15.71 13.78
C ARG A 79 35.32 17.07 14.47
N LYS A 80 34.13 17.53 14.86
CA LYS A 80 33.97 18.71 15.72
C LYS A 80 34.50 18.40 17.13
N PRO A 81 34.77 19.42 17.96
CA PRO A 81 35.27 19.21 19.33
C PRO A 81 34.36 18.36 20.23
N ASN A 82 33.07 18.27 19.90
CA ASN A 82 32.08 17.43 20.58
C ASN A 82 32.02 15.99 20.05
N GLY A 83 32.87 15.62 19.10
CA GLY A 83 32.89 14.30 18.45
C GLY A 83 31.94 14.13 17.27
N SER A 84 31.04 15.08 17.01
CA SER A 84 30.09 15.02 15.88
C SER A 84 30.78 15.26 14.52
N CYS A 85 30.13 14.88 13.42
CA CYS A 85 30.70 15.04 12.09
C CYS A 85 30.84 16.53 11.72
N VAL A 86 31.93 16.88 11.02
CA VAL A 86 32.05 18.22 10.39
C VAL A 86 31.10 18.32 9.21
N MET A 87 31.12 17.32 8.33
CA MET A 87 30.27 17.20 7.16
C MET A 87 29.78 15.74 7.00
N CYS A 88 28.60 15.55 6.42
CA CYS A 88 28.04 14.23 6.14
C CYS A 88 28.39 13.77 4.73
N SER A 89 28.57 12.47 4.55
CA SER A 89 28.64 11.86 3.23
C SER A 89 27.32 12.04 2.48
N ASP A 90 27.38 11.99 1.16
CA ASP A 90 26.20 12.13 0.29
C ASP A 90 25.07 11.18 0.71
N GLY A 91 23.85 11.73 0.82
CA GLY A 91 22.66 10.98 1.23
C GLY A 91 22.48 10.79 2.74
N TRP A 92 23.36 11.37 3.58
CA TRP A 92 23.26 11.31 5.04
C TRP A 92 23.08 12.70 5.66
N THR A 93 22.36 12.76 6.77
CA THR A 93 21.98 14.00 7.45
C THR A 93 21.99 13.83 8.96
N GLY A 94 21.85 14.95 9.67
CA GLY A 94 21.88 15.01 11.14
C GLY A 94 23.24 15.42 11.69
N PRO A 95 23.32 15.73 12.99
CA PRO A 95 24.57 16.16 13.63
C PRO A 95 25.66 15.08 13.58
N ASP A 96 25.26 13.81 13.66
CA ASP A 96 26.16 12.64 13.64
C ASP A 96 26.14 11.89 12.30
N CYS A 97 25.47 12.43 11.27
CA CYS A 97 25.33 11.83 9.94
C CYS A 97 24.83 10.37 9.98
N ASP A 98 23.88 10.12 10.87
CA ASP A 98 23.30 8.83 11.18
C ASP A 98 21.86 8.68 10.62
N ALA A 99 21.28 9.77 10.12
CA ALA A 99 19.97 9.78 9.48
C ALA A 99 20.10 9.73 7.96
N ILE A 100 19.52 8.70 7.34
CA ILE A 100 19.46 8.58 5.89
C ILE A 100 18.51 9.61 5.28
N HIS A 101 18.92 10.29 4.21
CA HIS A 101 18.11 11.24 3.46
C HIS A 101 17.62 10.61 2.16
N CYS A 102 16.30 10.47 2.03
CA CYS A 102 15.65 9.78 0.90
C CYS A 102 15.25 10.72 -0.25
N ASN A 103 15.97 11.84 -0.45
CA ASN A 103 15.74 12.84 -1.50
C ASN A 103 14.27 13.31 -1.62
N ASP A 104 13.53 13.35 -0.52
CA ASP A 104 12.10 13.70 -0.44
C ASP A 104 11.16 12.85 -1.32
N ARG A 105 11.63 11.68 -1.79
CA ARG A 105 10.89 10.75 -2.67
C ARG A 105 10.61 9.40 -2.01
N GLY A 106 10.69 9.36 -0.69
CA GLY A 106 10.52 8.15 0.10
C GLY A 106 10.53 8.43 1.59
N SER A 107 10.20 7.42 2.37
CA SER A 107 10.24 7.48 3.83
C SER A 107 11.49 6.78 4.40
N PRO A 108 12.21 7.41 5.35
CA PRO A 108 13.39 6.81 5.95
C PRO A 108 13.01 5.72 6.95
N ASN A 109 13.71 4.58 6.89
CA ASN A 109 13.68 3.52 7.88
C ASN A 109 15.00 3.55 8.68
N TYR A 110 14.93 4.09 9.90
CA TYR A 110 16.10 4.32 10.75
C TYR A 110 16.69 3.03 11.35
N ASP A 111 15.89 1.96 11.49
CA ASP A 111 16.35 0.69 12.07
C ASP A 111 17.21 -0.10 11.06
N LEU A 112 16.83 -0.06 9.79
CA LEU A 112 17.52 -0.75 8.70
C LEU A 112 18.50 0.17 7.95
N THR A 113 18.53 1.47 8.27
CA THR A 113 19.31 2.49 7.54
C THR A 113 19.05 2.45 6.04
N SER A 114 17.77 2.40 5.66
CA SER A 114 17.34 2.28 4.26
C SER A 114 16.12 3.17 3.99
N CYS A 115 15.93 3.52 2.71
CA CYS A 115 14.79 4.29 2.27
C CYS A 115 13.69 3.40 1.68
N THR A 116 12.43 3.69 2.02
CA THR A 116 11.28 3.12 1.33
C THR A 116 10.82 4.12 0.26
N CYS A 117 11.22 3.88 -0.99
CA CYS A 117 10.98 4.81 -2.09
C CYS A 117 9.54 4.76 -2.61
N GLU A 118 9.00 5.93 -2.95
CA GLU A 118 7.76 6.05 -3.70
C GLU A 118 7.99 5.63 -5.15
N LYS A 119 7.05 4.87 -5.72
CA LYS A 119 7.15 4.47 -7.13
C LYS A 119 6.95 5.70 -8.02
N PRO A 120 7.74 5.87 -9.10
CA PRO A 120 8.64 4.90 -9.72
C PRO A 120 10.13 5.01 -9.29
N TYR A 121 10.43 5.73 -8.21
CA TYR A 121 11.82 5.95 -7.77
C TYR A 121 12.41 4.71 -7.10
N SER A 122 13.73 4.56 -7.22
CA SER A 122 14.52 3.46 -6.65
C SER A 122 15.92 3.95 -6.25
N GLY A 123 16.79 3.04 -5.79
CA GLY A 123 18.11 3.39 -5.27
C GLY A 123 18.15 3.39 -3.74
N GLN A 124 19.35 3.53 -3.16
CA GLN A 124 19.53 3.50 -1.70
C GLN A 124 18.92 4.72 -1.02
N PHE A 125 18.96 5.87 -1.70
CA PHE A 125 18.47 7.18 -1.25
C PHE A 125 17.30 7.67 -2.10
N CYS A 126 16.64 6.79 -2.87
CA CYS A 126 15.57 7.13 -3.81
C CYS A 126 15.96 8.15 -4.90
N GLU A 127 17.24 8.17 -5.27
CA GLU A 127 17.84 9.04 -6.28
C GLU A 127 17.64 8.52 -7.71
N THR A 128 17.42 7.23 -7.87
CA THR A 128 17.37 6.59 -9.17
C THR A 128 15.98 6.72 -9.78
N PHE A 129 15.93 7.32 -10.98
CA PHE A 129 14.73 7.51 -11.80
C PHE A 129 15.01 6.97 -13.21
N ILE A 130 14.74 5.67 -13.44
CA ILE A 130 14.98 5.06 -14.75
C ILE A 130 13.69 5.09 -15.57
N THR A 131 13.74 5.68 -16.76
CA THR A 131 12.60 5.81 -17.68
C THR A 131 12.00 4.46 -18.08
N LYS A 132 12.82 3.39 -18.14
CA LYS A 132 12.34 2.02 -18.35
C LYS A 132 11.34 1.58 -17.27
N ASP A 133 11.58 1.95 -16.02
CA ASP A 133 10.71 1.57 -14.89
C ASP A 133 9.41 2.36 -14.90
N ILE A 134 9.42 3.59 -15.41
CA ILE A 134 8.23 4.40 -15.70
C ILE A 134 7.36 3.69 -16.74
N TYR A 135 7.93 3.36 -17.91
CA TYR A 135 7.18 2.71 -18.96
C TYR A 135 6.63 1.37 -18.47
N SER A 136 7.41 0.57 -17.76
CA SER A 136 6.94 -0.66 -17.10
C SER A 136 5.77 -0.40 -16.13
N TYR A 137 5.91 0.56 -15.23
CA TYR A 137 4.92 0.89 -14.20
C TYR A 137 3.60 1.41 -14.81
N TYR A 138 3.68 2.41 -15.68
CA TYR A 138 2.51 2.98 -16.34
C TYR A 138 1.89 2.00 -17.33
N ASN A 139 2.67 1.25 -18.10
CA ASN A 139 2.12 0.27 -19.03
C ASN A 139 1.36 -0.85 -18.30
N ARG A 140 1.81 -1.26 -17.11
CA ARG A 140 1.07 -2.22 -16.25
C ARG A 140 -0.23 -1.64 -15.69
N ILE A 141 -0.22 -0.37 -15.31
CA ILE A 141 -1.44 0.31 -14.82
C ILE A 141 -2.42 0.47 -15.98
N VAL A 142 -1.97 1.00 -17.10
CA VAL A 142 -2.77 1.23 -18.32
C VAL A 142 -3.26 -0.10 -18.90
N SER A 143 -2.48 -1.19 -18.86
CA SER A 143 -2.96 -2.51 -19.29
C SER A 143 -4.12 -3.01 -18.41
N ASN A 144 -4.07 -2.74 -17.10
CA ASN A 144 -5.16 -3.11 -16.19
C ASN A 144 -6.41 -2.22 -16.40
N PHE A 145 -6.23 -0.92 -16.65
CA PHE A 145 -7.35 0.00 -16.93
C PHE A 145 -7.88 -0.09 -18.37
N GLY A 146 -7.10 -0.63 -19.32
CA GLY A 146 -7.48 -0.74 -20.72
C GLY A 146 -8.73 -1.60 -20.95
N ALA A 147 -8.92 -2.64 -20.13
CA ALA A 147 -10.15 -3.45 -20.16
C ALA A 147 -11.39 -2.62 -19.80
N ILE A 148 -11.27 -1.67 -18.87
CA ILE A 148 -12.37 -0.79 -18.44
C ILE A 148 -12.69 0.24 -19.52
N GLY A 149 -11.68 0.78 -20.21
CA GLY A 149 -11.87 1.69 -21.34
C GLY A 149 -12.59 1.04 -22.53
N VAL A 150 -12.33 -0.24 -22.81
CA VAL A 150 -13.07 -0.98 -23.83
C VAL A 150 -14.52 -1.22 -23.40
N LEU A 151 -14.74 -1.55 -22.13
CA LEU A 151 -16.09 -1.75 -21.58
C LEU A 151 -16.95 -0.48 -21.57
N SER A 152 -16.36 0.72 -21.47
CA SER A 152 -17.11 1.98 -21.54
C SER A 152 -17.42 2.42 -22.97
N CYS A 153 -16.58 2.08 -23.94
CA CYS A 153 -16.80 2.40 -25.36
C CYS A 153 -17.89 1.51 -26.00
N ILE A 154 -18.02 0.25 -25.59
CA ILE A 154 -19.00 -0.69 -26.16
C ILE A 154 -20.45 -0.17 -26.04
N PRO A 155 -20.95 0.28 -24.87
CA PRO A 155 -22.30 0.85 -24.74
C PRO A 155 -22.52 2.08 -25.62
N LEU A 156 -21.53 2.97 -25.72
CA LEU A 156 -21.61 4.18 -26.54
C LEU A 156 -21.71 3.84 -28.03
N ILE A 157 -20.96 2.84 -28.50
CA ILE A 157 -21.04 2.35 -29.87
C ILE A 157 -22.41 1.72 -30.15
N ILE A 158 -22.96 0.94 -29.22
CA ILE A 158 -24.30 0.35 -29.36
C ILE A 158 -25.37 1.44 -29.43
N ILE A 159 -25.29 2.46 -28.57
CA ILE A 159 -26.20 3.60 -28.59
C ILE A 159 -26.07 4.35 -29.92
N TYR A 160 -24.85 4.62 -30.39
CA TYR A 160 -24.62 5.29 -31.67
C TYR A 160 -25.24 4.53 -32.85
N VAL A 161 -24.98 3.22 -32.96
CA VAL A 161 -25.50 2.36 -34.05
C VAL A 161 -27.03 2.27 -33.99
N THR A 162 -27.61 2.17 -32.80
CA THR A 162 -29.08 2.14 -32.67
C THR A 162 -29.69 3.49 -33.04
N CYS A 163 -29.12 4.60 -32.60
CA CYS A 163 -29.55 5.94 -32.98
C CYS A 163 -29.48 6.16 -34.50
N ASP A 164 -28.39 5.74 -35.15
CA ASP A 164 -28.25 5.84 -36.61
C ASP A 164 -29.33 5.04 -37.36
N ARG A 165 -29.58 3.79 -36.93
CA ARG A 165 -30.65 2.96 -37.52
C ARG A 165 -32.03 3.61 -37.37
N HIS A 166 -32.33 4.17 -36.21
CA HIS A 166 -33.61 4.84 -35.97
C HIS A 166 -33.73 6.17 -36.75
N ALA A 167 -32.64 6.91 -36.92
CA ALA A 167 -32.61 8.12 -37.74
C ALA A 167 -32.87 7.81 -39.22
N LYS A 168 -32.18 6.79 -39.77
CA LYS A 168 -32.37 6.32 -41.15
C LYS A 168 -33.79 5.81 -41.40
N ARG A 169 -34.38 5.09 -40.45
CA ARG A 169 -35.79 4.65 -40.55
C ARG A 169 -36.76 5.83 -40.64
N ARG A 170 -36.63 6.84 -39.78
CA ARG A 170 -37.49 8.04 -39.82
C ARG A 170 -37.29 8.85 -41.10
N HIS A 171 -36.09 8.88 -41.65
CA HIS A 171 -35.83 9.53 -42.93
C HIS A 171 -36.60 8.86 -44.07
N ARG A 172 -36.55 7.52 -44.16
CA ARG A 172 -37.31 6.74 -45.16
C ARG A 172 -38.81 6.98 -45.07
N GLU A 173 -39.38 6.91 -43.87
CA GLU A 173 -40.82 7.12 -43.66
C GLU A 173 -41.29 8.54 -44.04
N ARG A 174 -40.43 9.57 -43.90
CA ARG A 174 -40.73 10.94 -44.35
C ARG A 174 -40.69 11.07 -45.87
N VAL A 175 -39.71 10.46 -46.52
CA VAL A 175 -39.56 10.49 -47.98
C VAL A 175 -40.72 9.73 -48.64
N GLU A 176 -41.09 8.55 -48.12
CA GLU A 176 -42.23 7.76 -48.62
C GLU A 176 -43.55 8.52 -48.54
N ARG A 177 -43.83 9.22 -47.42
CA ARG A 177 -45.05 10.04 -47.26
C ARG A 177 -45.08 11.24 -48.20
N HIS A 178 -43.94 11.89 -48.44
CA HIS A 178 -43.87 12.97 -49.43
C HIS A 178 -44.14 12.45 -50.84
N LEU A 179 -43.57 11.31 -51.21
CA LEU A 179 -43.76 10.70 -52.53
C LEU A 179 -45.21 10.28 -52.77
N THR A 180 -45.85 9.58 -51.81
CA THR A 180 -47.26 9.18 -51.95
C THR A 180 -48.20 10.38 -51.99
N GLY A 181 -47.93 11.42 -51.18
CA GLY A 181 -48.68 12.68 -51.25
C GLY A 181 -48.57 13.37 -52.62
N THR A 182 -47.36 13.46 -53.18
CA THR A 182 -47.14 14.08 -54.50
C THR A 182 -47.79 13.30 -55.65
N MET A 183 -47.82 11.97 -55.57
CA MET A 183 -48.49 11.13 -56.58
C MET A 183 -50.01 11.30 -56.60
N ILE A 184 -50.63 11.64 -55.46
CA ILE A 184 -52.08 11.89 -55.37
C ILE A 184 -52.43 13.28 -55.93
N THR A 185 -51.56 14.28 -55.77
CA THR A 185 -51.81 15.66 -56.24
C THR A 185 -51.48 15.88 -57.72
N HIS A 186 -50.55 15.11 -58.30
CA HIS A 186 -50.14 15.23 -59.70
C HIS A 186 -49.95 13.85 -60.36
N PRO A 187 -51.01 13.26 -60.96
CA PRO A 187 -50.99 11.88 -61.48
C PRO A 187 -50.13 11.69 -62.74
N GLU A 188 -49.65 12.75 -63.38
CA GLU A 188 -48.91 12.68 -64.65
C GLU A 188 -47.38 12.56 -64.48
N MET A 189 -46.83 12.71 -63.27
CA MET A 189 -45.40 12.55 -63.02
C MET A 189 -45.05 11.12 -62.59
N VAL A 190 -44.54 10.33 -63.53
CA VAL A 190 -44.06 8.97 -63.25
C VAL A 190 -42.71 9.03 -62.53
N VAL A 191 -42.71 8.80 -61.23
CA VAL A 191 -41.47 8.81 -60.41
C VAL A 191 -40.66 7.54 -60.65
N ASN A 192 -39.39 7.68 -61.06
CA ASN A 192 -38.49 6.57 -61.32
C ASN A 192 -38.04 5.87 -60.01
N ARG A 193 -38.62 4.70 -59.75
CA ARG A 193 -38.35 3.90 -58.53
C ARG A 193 -36.89 3.43 -58.40
N GLN A 194 -36.14 3.28 -59.50
CA GLN A 194 -34.75 2.84 -59.47
C GLN A 194 -33.80 3.95 -58.98
N ALA A 195 -34.06 5.21 -59.34
CA ALA A 195 -33.26 6.35 -58.87
C ALA A 195 -33.41 6.58 -57.35
N ILE A 196 -34.60 6.33 -56.80
CA ILE A 196 -34.86 6.44 -55.36
C ILE A 196 -34.19 5.30 -54.59
N ALA A 197 -34.22 4.07 -55.12
CA ALA A 197 -33.52 2.94 -54.52
C ALA A 197 -32.01 3.21 -54.46
N HIS A 198 -31.44 3.82 -55.48
CA HIS A 198 -30.05 4.27 -55.50
C HIS A 198 -29.79 5.30 -54.39
N LEU A 199 -30.54 6.41 -54.34
CA LEU A 199 -30.38 7.45 -53.32
C LEU A 199 -30.54 6.96 -51.86
N LEU A 200 -31.32 5.90 -51.64
CA LEU A 200 -31.55 5.30 -50.31
C LEU A 200 -30.51 4.25 -49.90
N TYR A 201 -29.71 3.75 -50.84
CA TYR A 201 -28.68 2.73 -50.62
C TYR A 201 -27.24 3.25 -50.78
N ASP A 202 -27.03 4.35 -51.52
CA ASP A 202 -25.71 4.97 -51.71
C ASP A 202 -25.20 5.72 -50.48
N ASP A 203 -26.08 6.02 -49.52
CA ASP A 203 -25.78 6.69 -48.24
C ASP A 203 -25.02 5.77 -47.25
N LYS A 204 -24.28 4.78 -47.77
CA LYS A 204 -23.65 3.67 -47.01
C LYS A 204 -22.15 3.50 -47.29
N TYR A 205 -21.50 4.44 -47.96
CA TYR A 205 -20.04 4.52 -48.04
C TYR A 205 -19.53 5.81 -47.41
#